data_AF-A0A444I2U2-F1
#
_entry.id   AF-A0A444I2U2-F1
#
_cell.length_a   1.000
_cell.length_b   1.000
_cell.length_c   1.000
_cell.angle_alpha   90.00
_cell.angle_beta   90.00
_cell.angle_gamma   90.00
#
_symmetry.space_group_name_H-M   'P 1'
#
loop_
_entity.id
_entity.type
_entity.pdbx_description
1 polymer ?
#
loop_
_entity_poly.entity_id
_entity_poly.type
_entity_poly.pdbx_seq_one_letter_code
_entity_poly.pdbx_strand_id
1 'polypeptide(L)' 'MTRYEIEEHDGGWKVVDHTTGLPASGAAPTLRTRLEAQALADFRNGMAKPTAERIRPRLEKIRLLWKAVLGTSR' A
#
# COMPACT_ATOMS: atom_id res chain seq x y z
N MET A 1 10.47 4.09 -15.21
CA MET A 1 9.40 5.05 -15.52
C MET A 1 8.10 4.50 -14.99
N THR A 2 7.47 5.19 -14.04
CA THR A 2 6.16 4.83 -13.48
C THR A 2 5.07 5.11 -14.51
N ARG A 3 4.24 4.11 -14.80
CA ARG A 3 3.18 4.16 -15.83
C ARG A 3 1.89 4.77 -15.28
N TYR A 4 1.64 4.55 -14.01
CA TYR A 4 0.44 4.99 -13.31
C TYR A 4 0.80 6.02 -12.25
N GLU A 5 0.13 7.16 -12.24
CA GLU A 5 0.29 8.21 -11.22
C GLU A 5 -1.07 8.59 -10.63
N ILE A 6 -1.05 9.42 -9.58
CA ILE A 6 -2.25 9.90 -8.93
C ILE A 6 -2.51 11.36 -9.26
N GLU A 7 -3.76 11.69 -9.58
CA GLU A 7 -4.22 13.05 -9.78
C GLU A 7 -5.44 13.33 -8.90
N GLU A 8 -5.54 14.57 -8.42
CA GLU A 8 -6.70 15.05 -7.68
C GLU A 8 -7.79 15.51 -8.64
N HIS A 9 -9.02 15.03 -8.45
CA HIS A 9 -10.17 15.34 -9.30
C HIS A 9 -11.45 15.39 -8.45
N ASP A 10 -12.13 16.53 -8.46
CA ASP A 10 -13.41 16.78 -7.77
C ASP A 10 -13.43 16.34 -6.28
N GLY A 11 -12.35 16.60 -5.54
CA GLY A 11 -12.25 16.25 -4.12
C GLY A 11 -11.93 14.78 -3.83
N GLY A 12 -11.55 13.99 -4.85
CA GLY A 12 -11.03 12.64 -4.69
C GLY A 12 -9.77 12.42 -5.51
N TRP A 13 -9.10 11.30 -5.26
CA TRP A 13 -7.87 10.94 -5.96
C TRP A 13 -8.15 9.84 -6.98
N LYS A 14 -7.63 9.99 -8.19
CA LYS A 14 -7.78 9.02 -9.29
C LYS A 14 -6.41 8.55 -9.74
N VAL A 15 -6.35 7.34 -10.30
CA VAL A 15 -5.13 6.79 -10.89
C VAL A 15 -5.18 6.98 -12.40
N VAL A 16 -4.20 7.67 -12.95
CA VAL A 16 -4.09 8.01 -14.36
C VAL A 16 -2.98 7.18 -14.98
N ASP A 17 -3.23 6.63 -16.17
CA ASP A 17 -2.19 5.98 -16.98
C ASP A 17 -1.53 7.02 -17.89
N HIS A 18 -0.28 7.37 -17.61
CA HIS A 18 0.47 8.35 -18.41
C HIS A 18 0.79 7.87 -19.84
N THR A 19 0.66 6.58 -20.13
CA THR A 19 0.90 6.06 -21.50
C THR A 19 -0.32 6.17 -22.40
N THR A 20 -1.53 6.23 -21.83
CA THR A 20 -2.78 6.36 -22.61
C THR A 20 -3.50 7.68 -22.36
N GLY A 21 -3.11 8.45 -21.33
CA GLY A 21 -3.77 9.70 -20.95
C GLY A 21 -5.22 9.51 -20.48
N LEU A 22 -5.63 8.25 -20.26
CA LEU A 22 -6.98 7.89 -19.89
C LEU A 22 -7.04 7.52 -18.40
N PRO A 23 -8.17 7.78 -17.73
CA PRO A 23 -8.42 7.19 -16.42
C PRO A 23 -8.31 5.68 -16.58
N ALA A 24 -7.42 5.06 -15.79
CA ALA A 24 -7.03 3.68 -16.01
C ALA A 24 -8.25 2.76 -15.83
N SER A 25 -8.85 2.39 -16.96
CA SER A 25 -10.14 1.69 -17.08
C SER A 25 -10.18 0.47 -16.16
N GLY A 26 -11.21 0.36 -15.33
CA GLY A 26 -11.42 -0.83 -14.49
C GLY A 26 -11.99 -0.62 -13.08
N ALA A 27 -12.26 0.60 -12.63
CA ALA A 27 -13.09 0.80 -11.45
C ALA A 27 -13.81 2.14 -11.58
N ALA A 28 -15.08 2.15 -11.17
CA ALA A 28 -15.94 3.33 -11.13
C ALA A 28 -15.20 4.56 -10.56
N PRO A 29 -15.66 5.79 -10.87
CA PRO A 29 -15.14 7.01 -10.27
C PRO A 29 -15.59 7.10 -8.80
N THR A 30 -15.17 6.14 -7.98
CA THR A 30 -15.27 6.26 -6.53
C THR A 30 -14.21 7.26 -6.11
N LEU A 31 -14.64 8.30 -5.38
CA LEU A 31 -13.74 9.20 -4.67
C LEU A 31 -12.81 8.33 -3.80
N ARG A 32 -11.56 8.16 -4.21
CA ARG A 32 -10.57 7.50 -3.38
C ARG A 32 -9.90 8.52 -2.50
N THR A 33 -9.56 8.09 -1.29
CA THR A 33 -8.57 8.82 -0.50
C THR A 33 -7.23 8.80 -1.23
N ARG A 34 -6.37 9.79 -0.94
CA ARG A 34 -5.02 9.87 -1.53
C ARG A 34 -4.23 8.57 -1.39
N LEU A 35 -4.32 7.95 -0.21
CA LEU A 35 -3.60 6.71 0.11
C LEU A 35 -4.09 5.52 -0.72
N GLU A 36 -5.40 5.41 -0.95
CA GLU A 36 -5.98 4.34 -1.78
C GLU A 36 -5.62 4.49 -3.25
N ALA A 37 -5.57 5.73 -3.76
CA ALA A 37 -5.10 6.00 -5.11
C ALA A 37 -3.61 5.66 -5.24
N GLN A 38 -2.78 6.05 -4.27
CA GLN A 38 -1.34 5.74 -4.27
C GLN A 38 -1.11 4.22 -4.24
N ALA A 39 -1.81 3.50 -3.36
CA ALA A 39 -1.68 2.05 -3.27
C ALA A 39 -2.08 1.34 -4.57
N LEU A 40 -3.08 1.85 -5.30
CA LEU A 40 -3.47 1.32 -6.59
C LEU A 40 -2.44 1.66 -7.69
N ALA A 41 -1.91 2.88 -7.71
CA ALA A 41 -0.86 3.27 -8.64
C ALA A 41 0.39 2.40 -8.44
N ASP A 42 0.82 2.22 -7.18
CA ASP A 42 1.96 1.38 -6.82
C ASP A 42 1.75 -0.09 -7.25
N PHE A 43 0.55 -0.63 -7.00
CA PHE A 43 0.17 -1.98 -7.43
C PHE A 43 0.25 -2.14 -8.96
N ARG A 44 -0.32 -1.18 -9.71
CA ARG A 44 -0.31 -1.23 -11.18
C ARG A 44 1.07 -0.98 -11.79
N ASN A 45 1.92 -0.22 -11.10
CA ASN A 45 3.33 -0.05 -11.46
C ASN A 45 4.20 -1.28 -11.14
N GLY A 46 3.63 -2.35 -10.56
CA GLY A 46 4.38 -3.53 -10.16
C GLY A 46 5.36 -3.23 -9.03
N MET A 47 5.15 -2.15 -8.25
CA MET A 47 5.97 -1.86 -7.08
C MET A 47 5.66 -2.91 -6.02
N ALA A 48 6.51 -3.92 -5.94
CA ALA A 48 6.45 -4.93 -4.90
C ALA A 48 6.55 -4.24 -3.54
N LYS A 49 5.50 -4.32 -2.72
CA LYS A 49 5.59 -3.93 -1.32
C LYS A 49 6.72 -4.76 -0.69
N PRO A 50 7.71 -4.15 -0.01
CA PRO A 50 8.71 -4.89 0.77
C PRO A 50 8.03 -5.48 2.00
N THR A 51 7.26 -6.56 1.78
CA THR A 51 6.35 -7.13 2.79
C THR A 51 7.06 -8.22 3.58
N ALA A 52 8.00 -8.94 2.95
CA ALA A 52 8.62 -10.11 3.57
C ALA A 52 9.66 -9.74 4.64
N GLU A 53 10.51 -8.74 4.40
CA GLU A 53 11.66 -8.49 5.28
C GLU A 53 11.30 -7.77 6.59
N ARG A 54 10.24 -6.96 6.62
CA ARG A 54 9.88 -6.16 7.81
C ARG A 54 8.97 -6.88 8.81
N ILE A 55 8.25 -7.92 8.37
CA ILE A 55 7.28 -8.61 9.23
C ILE A 55 7.97 -9.64 10.13
N ARG A 56 8.92 -10.41 9.59
CA ARG A 56 9.66 -11.44 10.34
C ARG A 56 10.37 -10.90 11.60
N PRO A 57 11.18 -9.83 11.54
CA PRO A 57 11.85 -9.30 12.74
C PRO A 57 10.87 -8.68 13.74
N ARG A 58 9.73 -8.15 13.28
CA ARG A 58 8.68 -7.63 14.17
C ARG A 58 7.97 -8.75 14.93
N LEU A 59 7.64 -9.84 14.25
CA LEU A 59 7.05 -11.03 14.88
C LEU A 59 8.04 -11.71 15.84
N GLU A 60 9.33 -11.75 15.51
CA GLU A 60 10.36 -12.22 16.43
C GLU A 60 10.47 -11.36 17.68
N LYS A 61 10.43 -10.03 17.56
CA LYS A 61 10.38 -9.13 18.73
C LYS A 61 9.15 -9.37 19.60
N ILE A 62 7.97 -9.51 18.99
CA ILE A 62 6.74 -9.81 19.72
C ILE A 62 6.86 -11.17 20.44
N ARG A 63 7.39 -12.19 19.76
CA ARG A 63 7.60 -13.53 20.35
C ARG A 63 8.56 -13.48 21.56
N LEU A 64 9.63 -12.70 21.48
CA LEU A 64 10.59 -12.54 22.57
C LEU A 64 9.97 -11.80 23.77
N LEU A 65 9.23 -10.73 23.52
CA LEU A 65 8.46 -10.01 24.55
C LEU A 65 7.45 -10.93 25.24
N TRP A 66 6.76 -11.78 24.47
CA TRP A 66 5.81 -12.74 25.02
C TRP A 66 6.45 -13.82 25.89
N LYS A 67 7.61 -14.33 25.49
CA LYS A 67 8.41 -15.22 26.34
C LYS A 67 8.89 -14.53 27.62
N ALA A 68 9.27 -13.26 27.56
CA ALA A 68 9.66 -12.51 28.75
C ALA A 68 8.46 -12.41 29.70
N VAL A 69 7.31 -11.91 29.25
CA VAL A 69 6.11 -11.76 30.08
C VAL A 69 5.64 -13.08 30.71
N LEU A 70 5.63 -14.18 29.95
CA LEU A 70 5.21 -15.50 30.46
C LEU A 70 6.29 -16.17 31.33
N GLY A 71 7.56 -15.82 31.13
CA GLY A 71 8.70 -16.36 31.88
C GLY A 71 8.89 -15.70 33.25
N THR A 72 8.43 -14.47 33.45
CA THR A 72 8.48 -13.75 34.74
C THR A 72 7.34 -14.12 35.69
N SER A 73 6.47 -15.06 35.31
CA SER A 73 5.28 -15.43 36.09
C SER A 73 5.51 -16.61 37.06
N ARG A 74 6.75 -16.81 37.53
CA ARG A 74 7.11 -17.85 38.51
C ARG A 74 7.90 -17.26 39.68
#